data_AF-A0A977KZQ9-F1
#
_entry.id   AF-A0A977KZQ9-F1
#
_cell.length_a   1.000
_cell.length_b   1.000
_cell.length_c   1.000
_cell.angle_alpha   90.00
_cell.angle_beta   90.00
_cell.angle_gamma   90.00
#
_symmetry.space_group_name_H-M   'P 1'
#
loop_
_entity.id
_entity.type
_entity.pdbx_description
1 polymer ?
#
loop_
_entity_poly.entity_id
_entity_poly.type
_entity_poly.pdbx_seq_one_letter_code
_entity_poly.pdbx_strand_id
1 'polypeptide(L)'
;MGHGGIKYISELFGCNRNTITEGKSELENSEVEKFNEKAIREQGGGRKSCFEQIPELDEVFLLVEEDTEGDPMEEKTKWTYLNQSQIVEGLKEKGIEISMPIVKKLLDKHGYVKRKR
;
A
#
# COMPACT_ATOMS: atom_id res chain seq x y z
N MET A 1 -7.60 44.82 -20.29
CA MET A 1 -7.98 44.89 -18.86
C MET A 1 -8.32 43.47 -18.42
N GLY A 2 -7.78 42.84 -17.38
CA GLY A 2 -6.75 43.23 -16.43
C GLY A 2 -6.14 41.98 -15.79
N HIS A 3 -4.80 41.88 -15.78
CA HIS A 3 -4.03 40.79 -15.17
C HIS A 3 -3.79 40.99 -13.65
N GLY A 4 -4.69 41.72 -12.98
CA GLY A 4 -4.51 42.17 -11.60
C GLY A 4 -5.26 41.35 -10.55
N GLY A 5 -6.22 40.50 -10.95
CA GLY A 5 -7.12 39.81 -10.02
C GLY A 5 -6.39 38.93 -9.01
N ILE A 6 -5.45 38.10 -9.47
CA ILE A 6 -4.67 37.21 -8.60
C ILE A 6 -3.79 38.02 -7.62
N LYS A 7 -3.19 39.12 -8.09
CA LYS A 7 -2.39 40.01 -7.25
C LYS A 7 -3.25 40.68 -6.17
N TYR A 8 -4.42 41.17 -6.55
CA TYR A 8 -5.37 41.79 -5.63
C TYR A 8 -5.85 40.82 -4.54
N ILE A 9 -6.26 39.60 -4.91
CA ILE A 9 -6.71 38.57 -3.97
C ILE A 9 -5.56 38.14 -3.04
N SER A 10 -4.36 37.98 -3.57
CA SER A 10 -3.15 37.66 -2.79
C SER A 10 -2.85 38.74 -1.75
N GLU A 11 -2.92 40.02 -2.12
CA GLU A 11 -2.70 41.14 -1.19
C GLU A 11 -3.83 41.29 -0.17
N LEU A 12 -5.08 41.02 -0.57
CA LEU A 12 -6.26 41.13 0.30
C LEU A 12 -6.29 40.04 1.39
N PHE A 13 -5.99 38.79 1.03
CA PHE A 13 -6.08 37.64 1.95
C PHE A 13 -4.72 37.20 2.50
N GLY A 14 -3.61 37.81 2.07
CA GLY A 14 -2.26 37.45 2.48
C GLY A 14 -1.81 36.06 1.99
N CYS A 15 -2.50 35.49 1.00
CA CYS A 15 -2.17 34.18 0.44
C CYS A 15 -1.12 34.28 -0.65
N ASN A 16 -0.32 33.24 -0.84
CA ASN A 16 0.65 33.18 -1.93
C ASN A 16 -0.08 33.13 -3.29
N ARG A 17 0.38 33.91 -4.27
CA ARG A 17 -0.16 33.92 -5.64
C ARG A 17 -0.13 32.53 -6.28
N ASN A 18 0.89 31.72 -5.97
CA ASN A 18 1.00 30.35 -6.48
C ASN A 18 -0.17 29.50 -5.99
N THR A 19 -0.51 29.57 -4.70
CA THR A 19 -1.65 28.84 -4.12
C THR A 19 -2.98 29.19 -4.80
N ILE A 20 -3.19 30.47 -5.13
CA ILE A 20 -4.41 30.92 -5.84
C ILE A 20 -4.43 30.37 -7.27
N THR A 21 -3.27 30.33 -7.93
CA THR A 21 -3.14 29.87 -9.31
C THR A 21 -3.33 28.34 -9.40
N GLU A 22 -2.71 27.61 -8.48
CA GLU A 22 -2.85 26.16 -8.32
C GLU A 22 -4.30 25.79 -8.01
N GLY A 23 -4.93 26.43 -7.00
CA GLY A 23 -6.33 26.18 -6.68
C GLY A 23 -7.30 26.49 -7.83
N LYS A 24 -7.01 27.52 -8.65
CA LYS A 24 -7.79 27.80 -9.87
C LYS A 24 -7.63 26.70 -10.93
N SER A 25 -6.41 26.21 -11.12
CA SER A 25 -6.14 25.08 -12.02
C SER A 25 -6.81 23.79 -11.52
N GLU A 26 -6.79 23.53 -10.21
CA GLU A 26 -7.49 22.39 -9.59
C GLU A 26 -9.01 22.50 -9.81
N LEU A 27 -9.58 23.69 -9.65
CA LEU A 27 -11.00 23.96 -9.91
C LEU A 27 -11.38 23.77 -11.39
N GLU A 28 -10.52 24.18 -12.33
CA GLU A 28 -10.77 24.05 -13.76
C GLU A 28 -10.62 22.60 -14.27
N ASN A 29 -9.74 21.81 -13.65
CA ASN A 29 -9.46 20.42 -14.06
C ASN A 29 -10.17 19.36 -13.19
N SER A 30 -10.93 19.75 -12.17
CA SER A 30 -11.70 18.80 -11.34
C SER A 30 -13.10 18.61 -11.90
N GLU A 31 -13.53 17.35 -11.94
CA GLU A 31 -14.93 17.02 -12.19
C GLU A 31 -15.77 17.51 -10.99
N VAL A 32 -16.85 18.24 -11.28
CA VAL A 32 -17.74 18.87 -10.29
C VAL A 32 -18.25 17.86 -9.24
N GLU A 33 -18.29 16.58 -9.58
CA GLU A 33 -18.69 15.50 -8.66
C GLU A 33 -17.75 15.35 -7.44
N LYS A 34 -16.45 15.67 -7.57
CA LYS A 34 -15.49 15.60 -6.45
C LYS A 34 -15.78 16.60 -5.33
N PHE A 35 -16.51 17.68 -5.61
CA PHE A 35 -16.90 18.66 -4.58
C PHE A 35 -18.06 18.19 -3.68
N ASN A 36 -18.84 17.20 -4.13
CA ASN A 36 -19.88 16.58 -3.32
C ASN A 36 -19.34 15.44 -2.42
N GLU A 37 -18.08 15.08 -2.57
CA GLU A 37 -17.43 14.09 -1.71
C GLU A 37 -17.02 14.72 -0.37
N LYS A 38 -17.13 13.95 0.72
CA LYS A 38 -16.80 14.43 2.08
C LYS A 38 -15.31 14.73 2.30
N ALA A 39 -14.43 14.39 1.36
CA ALA A 39 -12.98 14.52 1.51
C ALA A 39 -12.33 15.00 0.22
N ILE A 40 -11.64 16.14 0.29
CA ILE A 40 -10.87 16.73 -0.81
C ILE A 40 -9.46 16.10 -0.92
N ARG A 41 -9.00 15.43 0.14
CA ARG A 41 -7.67 14.80 0.17
C ARG A 41 -7.67 13.52 -0.65
N GLU A 42 -6.69 13.38 -1.53
CA GLU A 42 -6.41 12.11 -2.16
C GLU A 42 -5.94 11.06 -1.15
N GLN A 43 -6.23 9.80 -1.43
CA GLN A 43 -5.76 8.69 -0.62
C GLN A 43 -4.25 8.53 -0.79
N GLY A 44 -3.50 8.88 0.23
CA GLY A 44 -2.04 8.83 0.20
C GLY A 44 -1.44 9.70 1.29
N GLY A 45 -0.42 9.21 1.99
CA GLY A 45 0.20 9.91 3.11
C GLY A 45 0.55 9.01 4.31
N GLY A 46 0.11 7.75 4.28
CA GLY A 46 0.57 6.72 5.21
C GLY A 46 1.90 6.09 4.81
N ARG A 47 2.55 5.37 5.74
CA ARG A 47 3.73 4.56 5.46
C ARG A 47 3.37 3.50 4.41
N LYS A 48 4.16 3.42 3.33
CA LYS A 48 4.02 2.37 2.30
C LYS A 48 4.02 1.00 2.96
N SER A 49 3.20 0.10 2.43
CA SER A 49 3.07 -1.24 2.97
C SER A 49 4.36 -2.03 2.77
N CYS A 50 4.71 -2.95 3.69
CA CYS A 50 5.89 -3.81 3.49
C CYS A 50 5.83 -4.60 2.18
N PHE A 51 4.64 -4.93 1.70
CA PHE A 51 4.39 -5.55 0.39
C PHE A 51 4.81 -4.67 -0.80
N GLU A 52 4.71 -3.34 -0.66
CA GLU A 52 5.13 -2.39 -1.69
C GLU A 52 6.62 -2.06 -1.57
N GLN A 53 7.18 -2.16 -0.37
CA GLN A 53 8.60 -1.90 -0.11
C GLN A 53 9.49 -3.07 -0.54
N ILE A 54 8.98 -4.31 -0.44
CA ILE A 54 9.72 -5.53 -0.71
C ILE A 54 8.93 -6.32 -1.77
N PRO A 55 9.16 -6.05 -3.07
CA PRO A 55 8.45 -6.74 -4.15
C PRO A 55 8.76 -8.24 -4.19
N GLU A 56 9.96 -8.63 -3.78
CA GLU A 56 10.43 -10.02 -3.71
C GLU A 56 9.80 -10.82 -2.56
N LEU A 57 9.03 -10.16 -1.69
CA LEU A 57 8.48 -10.79 -0.48
C LEU A 57 7.56 -11.97 -0.79
N ASP A 58 6.74 -11.85 -1.84
CA ASP A 58 5.83 -12.92 -2.24
C ASP A 58 6.60 -14.13 -2.82
N GLU A 59 7.59 -13.88 -3.67
CA GLU A 59 8.40 -14.92 -4.32
C GLU A 59 9.23 -15.71 -3.30
N VAL A 60 9.87 -15.01 -2.37
CA VAL A 60 10.67 -15.64 -1.31
C VAL A 60 9.79 -16.43 -0.36
N PHE A 61 8.58 -15.96 -0.07
CA PHE A 61 7.61 -16.71 0.73
C PHE A 61 7.19 -18.02 0.05
N LEU A 62 6.88 -17.99 -1.26
CA LEU A 62 6.58 -19.18 -2.06
C LEU A 62 7.74 -20.17 -2.05
N LEU A 63 8.98 -19.69 -2.23
CA LEU A 63 10.16 -20.54 -2.21
C LEU A 63 10.37 -21.22 -0.85
N VAL A 64 10.14 -20.52 0.26
CA VAL A 64 10.27 -21.11 1.62
C VAL A 64 9.23 -22.21 1.82
N GLU A 65 7.99 -22.02 1.36
CA GLU A 65 6.94 -23.04 1.46
C GLU A 65 7.24 -24.25 0.54
N GLU A 66 7.68 -24.02 -0.70
CA GLU A 66 8.05 -25.08 -1.65
C GLU A 66 9.25 -25.92 -1.17
N ASP A 67 10.29 -25.27 -0.65
CA ASP A 67 11.49 -25.94 -0.13
C ASP A 67 11.20 -26.73 1.15
N THR A 68 10.17 -26.31 1.91
CA THR A 68 9.83 -26.94 3.18
C THR A 68 8.84 -28.11 3.05
N GLU A 69 7.89 -28.06 2.12
CA GLU A 69 6.85 -29.11 2.00
C GLU A 69 6.97 -29.98 0.74
N GLY A 70 7.78 -29.59 -0.25
CA GLY A 70 7.71 -30.19 -1.58
C GLY A 70 6.34 -29.92 -2.24
N ASP A 71 6.27 -30.07 -3.56
CA ASP A 71 5.16 -29.66 -4.44
C ASP A 71 3.74 -29.82 -3.80
N PRO A 72 3.11 -28.74 -3.29
CA PRO A 72 1.78 -28.82 -2.72
C PRO A 72 0.76 -28.86 -3.85
N MET A 73 0.46 -30.08 -4.30
CA MET A 73 -0.26 -30.39 -5.55
C MET A 73 -1.76 -30.03 -5.58
N GLU A 74 -2.31 -29.32 -4.58
CA GLU A 74 -3.74 -28.99 -4.53
C GLU A 74 -4.05 -27.50 -4.73
N GLU A 75 -4.62 -27.16 -5.89
CA GLU A 75 -4.98 -25.80 -6.33
C GLU A 75 -6.05 -25.09 -5.46
N LYS A 76 -6.77 -25.80 -4.56
CA LYS A 76 -7.97 -25.27 -3.90
C LYS A 76 -7.81 -24.90 -2.43
N THR A 77 -6.87 -25.49 -1.70
CA THR A 77 -6.61 -25.09 -0.31
C THR A 77 -5.17 -25.42 0.03
N LYS A 78 -4.35 -24.38 0.15
CA LYS A 78 -2.96 -24.52 0.57
C LYS A 78 -2.93 -24.63 2.09
N TRP A 79 -2.41 -25.73 2.60
CA TRP A 79 -2.28 -25.97 4.03
C TRP A 79 -0.82 -25.85 4.40
N THR A 80 -0.50 -25.08 5.46
CA THR A 80 0.86 -25.07 6.01
C THR A 80 0.89 -25.87 7.30
N TYR A 81 1.89 -26.75 7.45
CA TYR A 81 2.25 -27.35 8.73
C TYR A 81 3.15 -26.42 9.56
N LEU A 82 3.74 -25.40 8.92
CA LEU A 82 4.64 -24.46 9.56
C LEU A 82 3.92 -23.45 10.46
N ASN A 83 4.52 -23.20 11.62
CA ASN A 83 4.14 -22.07 12.45
C ASN A 83 4.68 -20.76 11.85
N GLN A 84 3.98 -19.65 12.10
CA GLN A 84 4.39 -18.32 11.64
C GLN A 84 5.84 -17.98 12.02
N SER A 85 6.32 -18.43 13.19
CA SER A 85 7.71 -18.23 13.62
C SER A 85 8.73 -18.95 12.72
N GLN A 86 8.40 -20.15 12.22
CA GLN A 86 9.29 -20.90 11.33
C GLN A 86 9.36 -20.24 9.96
N ILE A 87 8.24 -19.68 9.48
CA ILE A 87 8.20 -18.89 8.25
C ILE A 87 9.03 -17.61 8.40
N VAL A 88 8.95 -16.92 9.55
CA VAL A 88 9.81 -15.76 9.83
C VAL A 88 11.30 -16.14 9.76
N GLU A 89 11.66 -17.29 10.32
CA GLU A 89 13.04 -17.78 10.31
C GLU A 89 13.52 -18.13 8.89
N GLY A 90 12.71 -18.86 8.11
CA GLY A 90 13.04 -19.18 6.72
C GLY A 90 13.15 -17.94 5.83
N LEU A 91 12.28 -16.95 6.02
CA LEU A 91 12.38 -15.67 5.32
C LEU A 91 13.63 -14.89 5.73
N LYS A 92 14.01 -14.95 7.01
CA LYS A 92 15.23 -14.33 7.51
C LYS A 92 16.48 -14.96 6.89
N GLU A 93 16.52 -16.28 6.73
CA GLU A 93 17.62 -16.98 6.04
C GLU A 93 17.76 -16.55 4.58
N LYS A 94 16.64 -16.20 3.92
CA LYS A 94 16.61 -15.64 2.57
C LYS A 94 16.91 -14.13 2.51
N GLY A 95 17.24 -13.50 3.64
CA GLY A 95 17.63 -12.08 3.72
C GLY A 95 16.47 -11.11 3.93
N ILE A 96 15.25 -11.61 4.19
CA ILE A 96 14.06 -10.79 4.41
C ILE A 96 13.66 -10.85 5.89
N GLU A 97 13.95 -9.78 6.63
CA GLU A 97 13.51 -9.64 8.02
C GLU A 97 12.10 -9.04 8.09
N ILE A 98 11.10 -9.89 8.35
CA ILE A 98 9.72 -9.46 8.58
C ILE A 98 9.18 -9.92 9.93
N SER A 99 8.15 -9.21 10.41
CA SER A 99 7.47 -9.54 11.66
C SER A 99 6.33 -10.54 11.45
N MET A 100 5.98 -11.29 12.50
CA MET A 100 4.86 -12.25 12.51
C MET A 100 3.53 -11.68 11.93
N PRO A 101 3.10 -10.44 12.20
CA PRO A 101 1.87 -9.91 11.59
C PRO A 101 1.95 -9.75 10.07
N ILE A 102 3.16 -9.56 9.50
CA ILE A 102 3.36 -9.53 8.04
C ILE A 102 3.22 -10.94 7.48
N VAL A 103 3.79 -11.95 8.15
CA VAL A 103 3.60 -13.37 7.79
C VAL A 103 2.13 -13.76 7.82
N LYS A 104 1.37 -13.33 8.85
CA LYS A 104 -0.07 -13.59 8.90
C LYS A 104 -0.79 -13.00 7.68
N LYS A 105 -0.46 -11.76 7.31
CA LYS A 105 -1.02 -11.12 6.11
C LYS A 105 -0.58 -11.82 4.82
N LEU A 106 0.63 -12.36 4.75
CA LEU A 106 1.11 -13.17 3.62
C LEU A 106 0.30 -14.45 3.48
N LEU A 107 0.08 -15.18 4.58
CA LEU A 107 -0.74 -16.38 4.60
C LEU A 107 -2.18 -16.07 4.14
N ASP A 108 -2.78 -15.01 4.68
CA ASP A 108 -4.13 -14.57 4.29
C ASP A 108 -4.19 -14.17 2.80
N LYS A 109 -3.17 -13.47 2.28
CA LYS A 109 -3.08 -13.01 0.89
C LYS A 109 -2.99 -14.18 -0.10
N HIS A 110 -2.23 -15.22 0.24
CA HIS A 110 -2.02 -16.40 -0.60
C HIS A 110 -3.03 -17.53 -0.33
N GLY A 111 -3.99 -17.32 0.57
CA GLY A 111 -5.04 -18.28 0.87
C GLY A 111 -4.57 -19.51 1.64
N TYR A 112 -3.43 -19.41 2.34
CA TYR A 112 -2.92 -20.49 3.17
C TYR A 112 -3.70 -20.57 4.48
N VAL A 113 -4.15 -21.77 4.83
CA VAL A 113 -4.86 -22.04 6.08
C VAL A 113 -3.98 -22.91 6.96
N LYS A 114 -3.87 -22.56 8.24
CA LYS A 114 -3.20 -23.42 9.22
C LYS A 114 -3.99 -24.72 9.36
N ARG A 115 -3.38 -25.86 9.05
CA ARG A 115 -4.00 -27.16 9.29
C ARG A 115 -4.13 -27.37 10.80
N LYS A 116 -5.36 -27.51 11.31
CA LYS A 116 -5.57 -27.92 12.71
C LYS A 116 -5.16 -29.39 12.85
N ARG A 117 -4.25 -29.67 13.79
CA ARG A 117 -3.98 -31.01 14.29
C ARG A 117 -5.07 -31.43 15.27
#